data_AF-A0A1I7RV77-F1
#
_entry.id   AF-A0A1I7RV77-F1
#
_cell.length_a   1.000
_cell.length_b   1.000
_cell.length_c   1.000
_cell.angle_alpha   90.00
_cell.angle_beta   90.00
_cell.angle_gamma   90.00
#
_symmetry.space_group_name_H-M   'P 1'
#
loop_
_entity.id
_entity.type
_entity.pdbx_description
1 polymer ?
#
loop_
_entity_poly.entity_id
_entity_poly.type
_entity_poly.pdbx_seq_one_letter_code
_entity_poly.pdbx_strand_id
1 'polypeptide(L)'
;MKFQILILASIFLSACANGALRQIYNQLTTEQRQQVEQIFEQNRNATKGQFKSALNNFISTLSTELQSEISQANATFQQRIQENSQRVANLSAAAQSLYSQITAIGENDNLTFQESRQQIEQLLQSADPSVIQEFESNRVFLPGVHPSHSCSGQNMGVTGNPFETN
;
A
#
# COMPACT_ATOMS: atom_id res chain seq x y z
N MET A 1 -16.68 9.11 7.15
CA MET A 1 -16.47 8.36 5.90
C MET A 1 -15.21 8.88 5.18
N LYS A 2 -13.99 8.59 5.68
CA LYS A 2 -12.73 9.12 5.09
C LYS A 2 -11.69 8.05 4.72
N PHE A 3 -12.00 6.77 4.87
CA PHE A 3 -11.01 5.69 4.73
C PHE A 3 -10.88 5.09 3.31
N GLN A 4 -11.81 5.37 2.38
CA GLN A 4 -11.94 4.56 1.16
C GLN A 4 -10.83 4.74 0.11
N ILE A 5 -9.96 5.75 0.21
CA ILE A 5 -9.15 6.19 -0.94
C ILE A 5 -7.63 5.97 -0.71
N LEU A 6 -7.20 5.49 0.45
CA LEU A 6 -5.76 5.25 0.72
C LEU A 6 -5.12 4.08 -0.04
N ILE A 7 -5.91 3.25 -0.71
CA ILE A 7 -5.58 1.84 -0.88
C ILE A 7 -4.90 1.53 -2.21
N LEU A 8 -5.29 2.21 -3.30
CA LEU A 8 -4.73 1.93 -4.63
C LEU A 8 -3.28 2.44 -4.78
N ALA A 9 -2.97 3.48 -4.02
CA ALA A 9 -1.66 4.10 -3.85
C ALA A 9 -0.61 3.15 -3.23
N SER A 10 -1.00 2.40 -2.21
CA SER A 10 -0.06 1.55 -1.46
C SER A 10 0.18 0.18 -2.09
N ILE A 11 -0.73 -0.31 -2.95
CA ILE A 11 -0.69 -1.69 -3.43
C ILE A 11 0.13 -1.86 -4.72
N PHE A 12 0.25 -0.81 -5.53
CA PHE A 12 1.09 -0.88 -6.75
C PHE A 12 2.60 -0.79 -6.46
N LEU A 13 3.02 -0.22 -5.33
CA LEU A 13 4.44 -0.20 -4.95
C LEU A 13 4.92 -1.53 -4.36
N SER A 14 4.02 -2.48 -4.06
CA SER A 14 4.41 -3.84 -3.71
C SER A 14 4.18 -4.77 -4.90
N ALA A 15 5.25 -5.05 -5.65
CA ALA A 15 5.32 -6.09 -6.69
C ALA A 15 5.05 -7.53 -6.16
N CYS A 16 4.56 -7.68 -4.93
CA CYS A 16 4.27 -8.93 -4.23
C CYS A 16 2.77 -9.19 -4.03
N ALA A 17 1.88 -8.38 -4.61
CA ALA A 17 0.44 -8.59 -4.50
C ALA A 17 -0.04 -9.73 -5.44
N ASN A 18 0.14 -10.99 -5.01
CA ASN A 18 -0.68 -12.12 -5.48
C ASN A 18 -2.15 -12.00 -4.99
N GLY A 19 -2.77 -10.82 -5.17
CA GLY A 19 -4.07 -10.46 -4.61
C GLY A 19 -5.08 -9.99 -5.65
N ALA A 20 -6.30 -9.70 -5.19
CA ALA A 20 -7.45 -9.30 -6.02
C ALA A 20 -7.15 -8.16 -7.01
N LEU A 21 -6.26 -7.21 -6.65
CA LEU A 21 -5.88 -6.12 -7.56
C LEU A 21 -5.03 -6.56 -8.74
N ARG A 22 -4.22 -7.63 -8.62
CA ARG A 22 -3.51 -8.21 -9.76
C ARG A 22 -4.49 -8.86 -10.74
N GLN A 23 -5.55 -9.49 -10.22
CA GLN A 23 -6.62 -10.04 -11.06
C GLN A 23 -7.35 -8.92 -11.82
N ILE A 24 -7.71 -7.83 -11.13
CA ILE A 24 -8.32 -6.65 -11.77
C ILE A 24 -7.39 -6.04 -12.83
N TYR A 25 -6.09 -5.89 -12.54
CA TYR A 25 -5.11 -5.37 -13.52
C TYR A 25 -5.01 -6.25 -14.77
N ASN A 26 -5.09 -7.57 -14.62
CA ASN A 26 -5.05 -8.51 -15.75
C ASN A 26 -6.31 -8.43 -16.62
N GLN A 27 -7.44 -8.01 -16.06
CA GLN A 27 -8.69 -7.81 -16.80
C GLN A 27 -8.71 -6.49 -17.61
N LEU A 28 -7.80 -5.55 -17.31
CA LEU A 28 -7.67 -4.32 -18.08
C LEU A 28 -7.25 -4.62 -19.53
N THR A 29 -7.71 -3.78 -20.47
CA THR A 29 -7.17 -3.78 -21.83
C THR A 29 -5.72 -3.27 -21.86
N THR A 30 -5.03 -3.46 -22.98
CA THR A 30 -3.66 -2.94 -23.13
C THR A 30 -3.62 -1.42 -23.00
N GLU A 31 -4.59 -0.72 -23.58
CA GLU A 31 -4.70 0.75 -23.51
C GLU A 31 -4.96 1.21 -22.07
N GLN A 32 -5.82 0.50 -21.33
CA GLN A 32 -6.09 0.79 -19.92
C GLN A 32 -4.87 0.57 -19.03
N ARG A 33 -4.08 -0.50 -19.29
CA ARG A 33 -2.81 -0.72 -18.58
C ARG A 33 -1.81 0.40 -18.85
N GLN A 34 -1.67 0.83 -20.10
CA GLN A 34 -0.82 1.97 -20.46
C GLN A 34 -1.27 3.26 -19.77
N GLN A 35 -2.58 3.50 -19.64
CA GLN A 35 -3.09 4.64 -18.87
C GLN A 35 -2.71 4.57 -17.40
N VAL A 36 -2.79 3.38 -16.78
CA VAL A 36 -2.31 3.17 -15.41
C VAL A 36 -0.82 3.49 -15.29
N GLU A 37 0.02 2.96 -16.19
CA GLU A 37 1.46 3.23 -16.21
C GLU A 37 1.77 4.73 -16.37
N GLN A 38 1.07 5.42 -17.27
CA GLN A 38 1.22 6.87 -17.44
C GLN A 38 0.82 7.65 -16.18
N ILE A 39 -0.23 7.23 -15.47
CA ILE A 39 -0.59 7.83 -14.19
C ILE A 39 0.55 7.69 -13.19
N PHE A 40 1.22 6.53 -13.12
CA PHE A 40 2.39 6.34 -12.27
C PHE A 40 3.55 7.28 -12.65
N GLU A 41 3.90 7.34 -13.92
CA GLU A 41 5.01 8.16 -14.39
C GLU A 41 4.76 9.65 -14.15
N GLN A 42 3.57 10.15 -14.50
CA GLN A 42 3.20 11.56 -14.37
C GLN A 42 3.08 12.01 -12.91
N ASN A 43 2.76 11.09 -12.00
CA ASN A 43 2.53 11.39 -10.59
C ASN A 43 3.64 10.87 -9.68
N ARG A 44 4.81 10.51 -10.23
CA ARG A 44 5.95 9.98 -9.45
C ARG A 44 6.36 10.89 -8.28
N ASN A 45 6.32 12.19 -8.50
CA ASN A 45 6.67 13.23 -7.52
C ASN A 45 5.43 13.95 -6.96
N ALA A 46 4.24 13.48 -7.31
CA ALA A 46 3.01 14.08 -6.84
C ALA A 46 2.72 13.66 -5.39
N THR A 47 1.93 14.48 -4.71
CA THR A 47 1.39 14.12 -3.40
C THR A 47 0.49 12.89 -3.53
N LYS A 48 0.34 12.13 -2.44
CA LYS A 48 -0.57 10.98 -2.41
C LYS A 48 -2.00 11.38 -2.79
N GLY A 49 -2.46 12.56 -2.39
CA GLY A 49 -3.77 13.09 -2.79
C GLY A 49 -3.92 13.27 -4.31
N GLN A 50 -2.91 13.84 -4.96
CA GLN A 50 -2.89 14.00 -6.43
C GLN A 50 -2.88 12.65 -7.14
N PHE A 51 -2.01 11.74 -6.71
CA PHE A 51 -1.93 10.38 -7.25
C PHE A 51 -3.27 9.63 -7.13
N LYS A 52 -3.89 9.70 -5.94
CA LYS A 52 -5.23 9.13 -5.69
C LYS A 52 -6.29 9.73 -6.61
N SER A 53 -6.27 11.04 -6.80
CA SER A 53 -7.22 11.71 -7.68
C SER A 53 -7.07 11.23 -9.12
N ALA A 54 -5.84 11.09 -9.62
CA ALA A 54 -5.57 10.59 -10.97
C ALA A 54 -6.09 9.15 -11.14
N LEU A 55 -5.84 8.28 -10.16
CA LEU A 55 -6.36 6.90 -10.18
C LEU A 55 -7.89 6.85 -10.09
N ASN A 56 -8.52 7.66 -9.23
CA ASN A 56 -9.98 7.70 -9.14
C ASN A 56 -10.63 8.15 -10.45
N ASN A 57 -10.02 9.13 -11.12
CA ASN A 57 -10.48 9.57 -12.43
C ASN A 57 -10.40 8.43 -13.45
N PHE A 58 -9.30 7.68 -13.49
CA PHE A 58 -9.19 6.48 -14.33
C PHE A 58 -10.24 5.41 -13.97
N ILE A 59 -10.44 5.13 -12.69
CA ILE A 59 -11.43 4.11 -12.27
C ILE A 59 -12.84 4.49 -12.74
N SER A 60 -13.19 5.78 -12.74
CA SER A 60 -14.49 6.25 -13.21
C SER A 60 -14.73 6.01 -14.70
N THR A 61 -13.68 5.77 -15.50
CA THR A 61 -13.79 5.45 -16.93
C THR A 61 -13.88 3.95 -17.21
N LEU A 62 -13.66 3.10 -16.21
CA LEU A 62 -13.77 1.65 -16.34
C LEU A 62 -15.22 1.18 -16.45
N SER A 63 -15.43 -0.06 -16.87
CA SER A 63 -16.76 -0.68 -16.87
C SER A 63 -17.33 -0.77 -15.44
N THR A 64 -18.66 -0.78 -15.31
CA THR A 64 -19.34 -0.93 -14.01
C THR A 64 -18.92 -2.21 -13.28
N GLU A 65 -18.64 -3.28 -14.02
CA GLU A 65 -18.13 -4.55 -13.48
C GLU A 65 -16.76 -4.36 -12.82
N LEU A 66 -15.78 -3.77 -13.53
CA LEU A 66 -14.45 -3.50 -12.98
C LEU A 66 -14.50 -2.51 -11.80
N GLN A 67 -15.36 -1.50 -11.87
CA GLN A 67 -15.58 -0.59 -10.74
C GLN A 67 -16.12 -1.32 -9.51
N SER A 68 -17.04 -2.28 -9.70
CA SER A 68 -17.56 -3.13 -8.63
C SER A 68 -16.47 -4.01 -8.03
N GLU A 69 -15.63 -4.67 -8.85
CA GLU A 69 -14.52 -5.48 -8.36
C GLU A 69 -13.51 -4.66 -7.54
N ILE A 70 -13.19 -3.46 -8.00
CA ILE A 70 -12.31 -2.52 -7.27
C ILE A 70 -12.94 -2.14 -5.93
N SER A 71 -14.25 -1.87 -5.91
CA SER A 71 -14.98 -1.57 -4.67
C SER A 71 -14.94 -2.75 -3.69
N GLN A 72 -15.08 -3.99 -4.17
CA GLN A 72 -14.97 -5.19 -3.33
C GLN A 72 -13.56 -5.43 -2.80
N ALA A 73 -12.54 -5.22 -3.64
CA ALA A 73 -11.14 -5.28 -3.22
C ALA A 73 -10.85 -4.24 -2.13
N ASN A 74 -11.37 -3.02 -2.28
CA ASN A 74 -11.28 -1.97 -1.27
C ASN A 74 -11.96 -2.38 0.04
N ALA A 75 -13.17 -2.97 -0.01
CA ALA A 75 -13.87 -3.45 1.18
C ALA A 75 -13.07 -4.53 1.94
N THR A 76 -12.48 -5.48 1.20
CA THR A 76 -11.61 -6.53 1.77
C THR A 76 -10.39 -5.93 2.46
N PHE A 77 -9.79 -4.90 1.87
CA PHE A 77 -8.67 -4.21 2.49
C PHE A 77 -9.09 -3.44 3.75
N GLN A 78 -10.24 -2.75 3.72
CA GLN A 78 -10.78 -2.08 4.91
C GLN A 78 -10.99 -3.05 6.07
N GLN A 79 -11.46 -4.26 5.79
CA GLN A 79 -11.58 -5.31 6.80
C GLN A 79 -10.21 -5.65 7.41
N ARG A 80 -9.16 -5.80 6.59
CA ARG A 80 -7.79 -6.04 7.10
C ARG A 80 -7.29 -4.89 7.97
N ILE A 81 -7.60 -3.64 7.63
CA ILE A 81 -7.26 -2.48 8.46
C ILE A 81 -7.98 -2.53 9.80
N GLN A 82 -9.27 -2.90 9.81
CA GLN A 82 -10.02 -3.07 11.05
C GLN A 82 -9.46 -4.19 11.92
N GLU A 83 -9.15 -5.35 11.33
CA GLU A 83 -8.50 -6.47 12.03
C GLU A 83 -7.14 -6.04 12.60
N ASN A 84 -6.36 -5.26 11.85
CA ASN A 84 -5.09 -4.73 12.32
C ASN A 84 -5.27 -3.74 13.48
N SER A 85 -6.27 -2.85 13.39
CA SER A 85 -6.62 -1.91 14.45
C SER A 85 -7.05 -2.62 15.74
N GLN A 86 -7.75 -3.75 15.64
CA GLN A 86 -8.09 -4.58 16.80
C GLN A 86 -6.84 -5.20 17.45
N ARG A 87 -5.85 -5.62 16.67
CA ARG A 87 -4.57 -6.11 17.22
C ARG A 87 -3.82 -5.01 17.94
N VAL A 88 -3.77 -3.80 17.36
CA VAL A 88 -3.13 -2.63 17.96
C VAL A 88 -3.77 -2.26 19.29
N ALA A 89 -5.10 -2.35 19.41
CA ALA A 89 -5.81 -2.03 20.65
C ALA A 89 -5.40 -2.91 21.85
N ASN A 90 -4.81 -4.08 21.60
CA ASN A 90 -4.33 -4.99 22.65
C ASN A 90 -2.84 -4.79 23.01
N LEU A 91 -2.16 -3.84 22.38
CA LEU A 91 -0.74 -3.56 22.64
C LEU A 91 -0.55 -2.55 23.77
N SER A 92 0.71 -2.32 24.16
CA SER A 92 1.07 -1.26 25.10
C SER A 92 0.63 0.13 24.62
N ALA A 93 0.46 1.07 25.55
CA ALA A 93 0.13 2.45 25.22
C ALA A 93 1.19 3.11 24.31
N ALA A 94 2.46 2.72 24.49
CA ALA A 94 3.56 3.17 23.63
C ALA A 94 3.40 2.66 22.20
N ALA A 95 3.05 1.38 22.02
CA ALA A 95 2.76 0.79 20.71
C ALA A 95 1.53 1.41 20.04
N GLN A 96 0.45 1.64 20.79
CA GLN A 96 -0.74 2.31 20.27
C GLN A 96 -0.41 3.74 19.80
N SER A 97 0.37 4.49 20.58
CA SER A 97 0.80 5.84 20.24
C SER A 97 1.68 5.86 18.98
N LEU A 98 2.69 4.98 18.91
CA LEU A 98 3.56 4.87 17.74
C LEU A 98 2.77 4.49 16.49
N TYR A 99 1.85 3.52 16.59
CA TYR A 99 0.98 3.12 15.48
C TYR A 99 0.10 4.28 14.99
N SER A 100 -0.46 5.07 15.92
CA SER A 100 -1.26 6.25 15.57
C SER A 100 -0.44 7.29 14.80
N GLN A 101 0.82 7.53 15.20
CA GLN A 101 1.71 8.47 14.51
C GLN A 101 2.08 7.97 13.10
N ILE A 102 2.42 6.69 12.95
CA ILE A 102 2.67 6.05 11.65
C ILE A 102 1.43 6.17 10.75
N THR A 103 0.25 5.88 11.30
CA THR A 103 -1.02 5.97 10.56
C THR A 103 -1.29 7.40 10.10
N ALA A 104 -1.09 8.41 10.96
CA ALA A 104 -1.28 9.81 10.58
C ALA A 104 -0.36 10.24 9.42
N ILE A 105 0.91 9.80 9.41
CA ILE A 105 1.84 10.06 8.31
C ILE A 105 1.38 9.33 7.04
N GLY A 106 0.99 8.07 7.19
CA GLY A 106 0.46 7.23 6.11
C GLY A 106 -0.78 7.84 5.46
N GLU A 107 -1.66 8.45 6.24
CA GLU A 107 -2.92 9.05 5.78
C GLU A 107 -2.80 10.51 5.30
N ASN A 108 -1.65 11.15 5.53
CA ASN A 108 -1.45 12.53 5.10
C ASN A 108 -1.33 12.63 3.57
N ASP A 109 -2.41 13.07 2.93
CA ASP A 109 -2.51 13.22 1.47
C ASP A 109 -1.66 14.33 0.88
N ASN A 110 -1.13 15.22 1.71
CA ASN A 110 -0.24 16.30 1.28
C ASN A 110 1.22 15.85 1.15
N LEU A 111 1.56 14.65 1.64
CA LEU A 111 2.89 14.07 1.47
C LEU A 111 2.95 13.27 0.18
N THR A 112 4.09 13.30 -0.47
CA THR A 112 4.50 12.29 -1.45
C THR A 112 4.69 10.93 -0.76
N PHE A 113 4.72 9.85 -1.54
CA PHE A 113 5.05 8.53 -1.00
C PHE A 113 6.44 8.51 -0.36
N GLN A 114 7.42 9.16 -0.99
CA GLN A 114 8.79 9.22 -0.49
C GLN A 114 8.88 9.94 0.85
N GLU A 115 8.24 11.11 1.00
CA GLU A 115 8.23 11.85 2.26
C GLU A 115 7.55 11.05 3.36
N SER A 116 6.42 10.40 3.07
CA SER A 116 5.74 9.56 4.05
C SER A 116 6.61 8.39 4.51
N ARG A 117 7.34 7.74 3.59
CA ARG A 117 8.27 6.67 3.93
C ARG A 117 9.41 7.16 4.81
N GLN A 118 10.04 8.28 4.44
CA GLN A 118 11.14 8.87 5.22
C GLN A 118 10.71 9.23 6.65
N GLN A 119 9.54 9.84 6.80
CA GLN A 119 9.01 10.18 8.12
C GLN A 119 8.69 8.94 8.96
N ILE A 120 8.13 7.89 8.36
CA ILE A 120 7.88 6.61 9.03
C ILE A 120 9.19 5.93 9.44
N GLU A 121 10.18 5.88 8.55
CA GLU A 121 11.51 5.31 8.84
C GLU A 121 12.19 6.03 10.01
N GLN A 122 12.16 7.36 10.04
CA GLN A 122 12.71 8.15 11.15
C GLN A 122 11.99 7.87 12.47
N LEU A 123 10.66 7.74 12.42
CA LEU A 123 9.84 7.44 13.59
C LEU A 123 10.15 6.04 14.14
N LEU A 124 10.40 5.06 13.27
CA LEU A 124 10.77 3.70 13.68
C LEU A 124 12.21 3.61 14.20
N GLN A 125 13.15 4.35 13.61
CA GLN A 125 14.54 4.40 14.08
C GLN A 125 14.68 5.01 15.47
N SER A 126 13.75 5.90 15.85
CA SER A 126 13.72 6.55 17.16
C SER A 126 12.82 5.84 18.18
N ALA A 127 12.06 4.83 17.75
CA ALA A 127 11.17 4.07 18.60
C ALA A 127 11.94 3.12 19.54
N ASP A 128 11.32 2.82 20.68
CA ASP A 128 11.83 1.80 21.60
C ASP A 128 11.77 0.41 20.90
N PRO A 129 12.88 -0.35 20.85
CA PRO A 129 12.91 -1.67 20.24
C PRO A 129 11.85 -2.63 20.80
N SER A 130 11.49 -2.50 22.08
CA SER A 130 10.44 -3.32 22.71
C SER A 130 9.08 -3.09 22.07
N VAL A 131 8.78 -1.84 21.67
CA VAL A 131 7.54 -1.48 20.97
C VAL A 131 7.53 -2.06 19.55
N ILE A 132 8.66 -2.05 18.86
CA ILE A 132 8.78 -2.68 17.53
C ILE A 132 8.54 -4.19 17.64
N GLN A 133 9.13 -4.83 18.65
CA GLN A 133 8.94 -6.26 18.92
C GLN A 133 7.49 -6.60 19.26
N GLU A 134 6.75 -5.71 19.94
CA GLU A 134 5.31 -5.89 20.18
C GLU A 134 4.51 -5.94 18.87
N PHE A 135 4.81 -5.08 17.91
CA PHE A 135 4.16 -5.11 16.59
C PHE A 135 4.44 -6.41 15.85
N GLU A 136 5.70 -6.85 15.82
CA GLU A 136 6.10 -8.11 15.17
C GLU A 136 5.43 -9.32 15.82
N SER A 137 5.47 -9.41 17.15
CA SER A 137 4.92 -10.53 17.91
C SER A 137 3.41 -10.67 17.75
N ASN A 138 2.71 -9.54 17.63
CA ASN A 138 1.27 -9.50 17.44
C ASN A 138 0.85 -9.46 15.95
N ARG A 139 1.81 -9.59 15.03
CA ARG A 139 1.57 -9.56 13.58
C ARG A 139 0.78 -8.32 13.16
N VAL A 140 1.14 -7.17 13.73
CA VAL A 140 0.61 -5.87 13.32
C VAL A 140 1.35 -5.41 12.09
N PHE A 141 0.61 -5.14 11.02
CA PHE A 141 1.17 -4.52 9.83
C PHE A 141 1.32 -3.00 10.06
N LEU A 142 2.49 -2.46 9.73
CA LEU A 142 2.77 -1.03 9.83
C LEU A 142 2.61 -0.37 8.45
N PRO A 143 1.73 0.63 8.29
CA PRO A 143 1.58 1.37 7.04
C PRO A 143 2.93 1.92 6.56
N GLY A 144 3.23 1.78 5.26
CA GLY A 144 4.45 2.34 4.66
C GLY A 144 5.75 1.60 5.02
N VAL A 145 5.69 0.56 5.84
CA VAL A 145 6.82 -0.30 6.19
C VAL A 145 6.66 -1.60 5.43
N HIS A 146 7.55 -1.85 4.47
CA HIS A 146 7.67 -3.20 3.94
C HIS A 146 8.31 -4.06 5.03
N PRO A 147 7.72 -5.23 5.38
CA PRO A 147 8.41 -6.14 6.28
C PRO A 147 9.78 -6.43 5.67
N SER A 148 10.84 -6.22 6.45
CA SER A 148 12.20 -6.64 6.10
C SER A 148 12.31 -8.16 6.21
N HIS A 149 11.50 -8.87 5.44
CA HIS A 149 11.58 -10.31 5.29
C HIS A 149 11.91 -10.57 3.84
N SER A 150 13.21 -10.76 3.60
CA SER A 150 13.67 -12.01 3.02
C SER A 150 12.75 -12.59 1.94
N CYS A 151 12.81 -12.04 0.74
CA CYS A 151 12.66 -12.84 -0.49
C CYS A 151 13.86 -13.80 -0.65
N SER A 152 14.37 -14.38 0.44
CA SER A 152 15.38 -15.42 0.41
C SER A 152 14.67 -16.77 0.36
N GLY A 153 14.64 -17.35 -0.84
CA GLY A 153 14.68 -18.80 -0.98
C GLY A 153 13.35 -19.54 -0.84
N GLN A 154 12.42 -19.29 -1.75
CA GLN A 154 11.83 -20.44 -2.45
C GLN A 154 12.35 -20.40 -3.89
N ASN A 155 13.29 -21.32 -4.15
CA ASN A 155 13.72 -21.74 -5.48
C ASN A 155 12.50 -21.94 -6.38
N MET A 156 12.17 -20.94 -7.19
CA MET A 156 11.43 -21.10 -8.43
C MET A 156 12.35 -20.51 -9.49
N GLY A 157 12.73 -21.37 -10.43
CA GLY A 157 13.83 -21.17 -11.35
C GLY A 157 13.87 -19.80 -12.00
N VAL A 158 15.09 -19.32 -12.15
CA VAL A 158 15.50 -18.22 -13.02
C VAL A 158 14.85 -18.40 -14.39
N THR A 159 13.86 -17.56 -14.70
CA THR A 159 13.58 -17.14 -16.07
C THR A 159 13.22 -15.66 -16.07
N GLY A 160 14.14 -14.84 -16.57
CA GLY A 160 13.83 -13.67 -17.38
C GLY A 160 13.23 -12.47 -16.65
N ASN A 161 14.10 -11.52 -16.32
CA ASN A 161 13.76 -10.12 -16.12
C ASN A 161 13.21 -9.56 -17.47
N PRO A 162 11.96 -9.09 -17.58
CA PRO A 162 11.43 -8.57 -18.86
C PRO A 162 11.81 -7.10 -19.14
N PHE A 163 12.73 -6.51 -18.37
CA PHE A 163 13.11 -5.09 -18.49
C PHE A 163 14.60 -4.82 -18.74
N GLU A 164 15.37 -5.81 -19.21
CA GLU A 164 16.73 -5.56 -19.71
C GLU A 164 16.75 -5.63 -21.24
N THR A 165 16.61 -4.47 -21.88
CA THR A 165 17.02 -4.23 -23.27
C THR A 165 18.27 -3.36 -23.29
N ASN A 166 19.41 -3.99 -23.56
CA ASN A 166 20.38 -3.58 -24.60
C ASN A 166 21.43 -4.67 -24.79
#